data_AF-A0A251WJ28-F1
#
_entry.id   AF-A0A251WJ28-F1
#
_cell.length_a   1.000
_cell.length_b   1.000
_cell.length_c   1.000
_cell.angle_alpha   90.00
_cell.angle_beta   90.00
_cell.angle_gamma   90.00
#
_symmetry.space_group_name_H-M   'P 1'
#
loop_
_entity.id
_entity.type
_entity.pdbx_description
1 polymer ?
#
loop_
_entity_poly.entity_id
_entity_poly.type
_entity_poly.pdbx_seq_one_letter_code
_entity_poly.pdbx_strand_id
1 'polypeptide(L)' 'MTSIKVRQRVGPDGILHLDIPVGIIERDVEVIVTYQLVTSSPVTGHSLEKFYGICADDPIVLDEQGISENLDDDLIGVFD' A
#
# COMPACT_ATOMS: atom_id res chain seq x y z
N MET A 1 12.19 7.50 -30.00
CA MET A 1 10.95 6.90 -29.47
C MET A 1 11.19 6.64 -27.99
N THR A 2 10.68 7.51 -27.12
CA THR A 2 10.84 7.40 -25.67
C THR A 2 9.60 6.72 -25.11
N SER A 3 9.76 5.61 -24.38
CA SER A 3 8.64 4.88 -23.79
C SER A 3 8.60 5.13 -22.28
N ILE A 4 7.45 5.55 -21.77
CA ILE A 4 7.22 5.80 -20.35
C ILE A 4 6.25 4.74 -19.84
N LYS A 5 6.67 3.96 -18.84
CA LYS A 5 5.84 2.93 -18.21
C LYS A 5 5.32 3.44 -16.86
N VAL A 6 4.04 3.80 -16.80
CA VAL A 6 3.37 4.25 -15.57
C VAL A 6 2.45 3.15 -15.06
N ARG A 7 2.56 2.81 -13.77
CA ARG A 7 1.63 1.91 -13.08
C ARG A 7 0.86 2.72 -12.06
N GLN A 8 -0.40 3.02 -12.38
CA GLN A 8 -1.29 3.80 -11.53
C GLN A 8 -2.61 3.08 -11.38
N ARG A 9 -3.22 3.21 -10.20
CA ARG A 9 -4.57 2.72 -9.95
C ARG A 9 -5.56 3.77 -10.44
N VAL A 10 -6.50 3.35 -11.29
CA VAL A 10 -7.61 4.20 -11.73
C VAL A 10 -8.59 4.36 -10.56
N GLY A 11 -8.99 5.59 -10.29
CA GLY A 11 -9.92 5.95 -9.24
C GLY A 11 -11.37 5.54 -9.56
N PRO A 12 -12.31 5.84 -8.64
CA PRO A 12 -13.73 5.57 -8.85
C PRO A 12 -14.35 6.40 -9.98
N ASP A 13 -13.67 7.44 -10.44
CA ASP A 13 -14.02 8.28 -11.58
C ASP A 13 -13.73 7.62 -12.94
N GLY A 14 -12.90 6.58 -12.96
CA GLY A 14 -12.54 5.87 -14.19
C GLY A 14 -11.50 6.60 -15.05
N ILE A 15 -10.85 7.65 -14.55
CA ILE A 15 -9.95 8.50 -15.33
C ILE A 15 -8.48 8.25 -14.93
N LEU A 16 -7.65 7.92 -15.91
CA LEU A 16 -6.19 7.84 -15.74
C LEU A 16 -5.55 9.19 -16.08
N HIS A 17 -5.01 9.87 -15.08
CA HIS A 17 -4.29 11.14 -15.25
C HIS A 17 -2.82 10.87 -15.57
N LEU A 18 -2.35 11.30 -16.75
CA LEU A 18 -0.98 11.10 -17.21
C LEU A 18 -0.33 12.45 -17.54
N ASP A 19 0.60 12.89 -16.70
CA ASP A 19 1.42 14.08 -16.95
C ASP A 19 2.71 13.68 -17.67
N ILE A 20 2.86 14.07 -18.94
CA ILE A 20 4.05 13.79 -19.75
C ILE A 20 4.88 15.07 -19.86
N PRO A 21 5.98 15.21 -19.11
CA PRO A 21 6.89 16.33 -19.28
C PRO A 21 7.67 16.14 -20.59
N VAL A 22 7.32 16.93 -21.61
CA VAL A 22 7.96 16.81 -22.93
C VAL A 22 9.21 17.69 -23.05
N GLY A 23 9.33 18.78 -22.30
CA GLY A 23 10.51 19.67 -22.32
C GLY A 23 10.84 20.26 -23.70
N ILE A 24 9.91 20.18 -24.65
CA ILE A 24 10.06 20.59 -26.05
C ILE A 24 9.37 21.93 -26.22
N ILE A 25 10.05 22.84 -26.93
CA ILE A 25 9.58 24.19 -27.23
C ILE A 25 9.48 24.31 -28.75
N GLU A 26 8.36 24.84 -29.26
CA GLU A 26 8.11 25.12 -30.69
C GLU A 26 8.26 23.92 -31.64
N ARG A 27 7.80 22.72 -31.24
CA ARG A 27 7.74 21.55 -32.12
C ARG A 27 6.47 20.76 -31.89
N ASP A 28 5.99 20.14 -32.96
CA ASP A 28 4.87 19.20 -32.90
C ASP A 28 5.34 17.86 -32.32
N VAL A 29 4.53 17.31 -31.42
CA VAL A 29 4.80 16.05 -30.74
C VAL A 29 3.60 15.13 -30.93
N GLU A 30 3.84 13.97 -31.55
CA GLU A 30 2.85 12.91 -31.67
C GLU A 30 2.99 11.94 -30.48
N VAL A 31 1.88 11.70 -29.78
CA VAL A 31 1.84 10.81 -28.61
C VAL A 31 0.84 9.69 -28.87
N ILE A 32 1.34 8.45 -28.79
CA ILE A 32 0.51 7.24 -28.87
C ILE A 32 0.48 6.61 -27.48
N VAL A 33 -0.71 6.53 -26.88
CA VAL A 33 -0.93 5.94 -25.55
C VAL A 33 -1.60 4.58 -25.72
N THR A 34 -0.98 3.53 -25.17
CA THR A 34 -1.58 2.19 -25.10
C THR A 34 -1.67 1.79 -23.63
N TYR A 35 -2.87 1.45 -23.17
CA TYR A 35 -3.10 0.95 -21.81
C TYR A 35 -3.52 -0.51 -21.84
N GLN A 36 -3.12 -1.25 -20.81
CA GLN A 36 -3.54 -2.62 -20.59
C GLN A 36 -4.02 -2.75 -19.16
N LEU A 37 -5.15 -3.43 -18.97
CA LEU A 37 -5.64 -3.72 -17.63
C LEU A 37 -4.65 -4.68 -16.95
N VAL A 38 -4.04 -4.25 -15.86
CA VAL A 38 -3.20 -5.12 -15.04
C VAL A 38 -4.07 -5.63 -13.91
N THR A 39 -4.57 -6.85 -14.04
CA THR A 39 -5.18 -7.56 -12.91
C THR A 39 -4.10 -7.70 -11.85
N SER A 40 -4.20 -6.99 -10.73
CA SER A 40 -3.34 -7.34 -9.60
C SER A 40 -3.69 -8.77 -9.27
N SER A 41 -2.71 -9.68 -9.30
CA SER A 41 -2.88 -10.94 -8.59
C SER A 41 -3.43 -10.56 -7.23
N PRO A 42 -4.56 -11.14 -6.78
CA PRO A 42 -4.98 -10.90 -5.42
C PRO A 42 -3.73 -11.18 -4.59
N VAL A 43 -3.30 -10.18 -3.81
CA VAL A 43 -2.47 -10.50 -2.67
C VAL A 43 -3.36 -11.51 -1.97
N THR A 44 -3.03 -12.79 -2.09
CA THR A 44 -3.61 -13.83 -1.26
C THR A 44 -3.22 -13.37 0.11
N GLY A 45 -4.10 -12.55 0.72
CA GLY A 45 -4.05 -12.25 2.12
C GLY A 45 -4.00 -13.63 2.73
N HIS A 46 -2.83 -14.01 3.22
CA HIS A 46 -2.68 -15.30 3.86
C HIS A 46 -3.73 -15.29 4.95
N SER A 47 -4.71 -16.21 4.84
CA SER A 47 -5.77 -16.28 5.85
C SER A 47 -5.09 -16.33 7.21
N LEU A 48 -5.45 -15.41 8.10
CA LEU A 48 -4.84 -15.33 9.43
C LEU A 48 -5.07 -16.61 10.23
N GLU A 49 -6.06 -17.42 9.84
CA GLU A 49 -6.32 -18.78 10.33
C GLU A 49 -5.10 -19.70 10.22
N LYS A 50 -4.25 -19.51 9.20
CA LYS A 50 -3.00 -20.27 9.05
C LYS A 50 -1.98 -19.98 10.13
N PHE A 51 -2.12 -18.85 10.82
CA PHE A 51 -1.26 -18.47 11.94
C PHE A 51 -1.86 -18.85 13.30
N TYR A 52 -3.01 -19.52 13.33
CA TYR A 52 -3.59 -19.99 14.59
C TYR A 52 -2.66 -21.05 15.22
N GLY A 53 -2.16 -20.76 16.42
CA GLY A 53 -1.28 -21.66 17.18
C GLY A 53 0.22 -21.53 16.86
N ILE A 54 0.67 -20.54 16.08
CA ILE A 54 2.12 -20.37 15.79
C ILE A 54 2.99 -20.13 17.03
N CYS A 55 2.37 -19.62 18.11
CA CYS A 55 3.03 -19.39 19.40
C CYS A 55 2.62 -20.46 20.44
N ALA A 56 2.08 -21.61 20.04
CA ALA A 56 1.70 -22.66 20.99
C ALA A 56 2.91 -23.23 21.74
N ASP A 57 4.08 -23.28 21.09
CA ASP A 57 5.33 -23.78 21.67
C ASP A 57 6.14 -22.68 22.39
N ASP A 58 5.76 -21.41 22.26
CA ASP A 58 6.42 -20.27 22.87
C ASP A 58 5.41 -19.45 23.70
N PRO A 59 5.10 -19.91 24.92
CA PRO A 59 4.09 -19.28 25.75
C PRO A 59 4.54 -17.87 26.16
N ILE A 60 3.63 -16.92 26.07
CA ILE A 60 3.86 -15.56 26.55
C ILE A 60 4.02 -15.61 28.07
N VAL A 61 5.26 -15.44 28.55
CA VAL A 61 5.57 -15.35 29.99
C VAL A 61 5.42 -13.89 30.41
N LEU A 62 4.51 -13.64 31.34
CA LEU A 62 4.41 -12.36 32.03
C LEU A 62 5.53 -12.28 33.07
N ASP A 63 6.25 -11.16 33.10
CA ASP A 63 7.22 -10.88 34.15
C ASP A 63 6.49 -10.46 35.45
N GLU A 64 7.23 -10.35 36.56
CA GLU A 64 6.63 -9.99 37.86
C GLU A 64 6.24 -8.51 37.94
N GLN A 65 6.64 -7.71 36.94
CA GLN A 65 6.37 -6.28 36.86
C GLN A 65 4.94 -5.98 36.40
N GLY A 66 4.27 -6.94 35.76
CA GLY A 66 2.89 -6.78 35.32
C GLY A 66 2.73 -5.69 34.24
N ILE A 67 1.52 -5.15 34.11
CA ILE A 67 1.22 -4.09 33.13
C ILE A 67 1.66 -2.76 33.74
N SER A 68 2.56 -2.04 33.05
CA SER A 68 2.96 -0.68 33.45
C SER A 68 1.74 0.25 33.44
N GLU A 69 1.43 0.86 34.59
CA GLU A 69 0.33 1.84 34.73
C GLU A 69 0.50 3.05 33.80
N ASN A 70 1.72 3.33 33.34
CA ASN A 70 2.01 4.43 32.43
C ASN A 70 1.57 4.16 30.98
N LEU A 71 1.15 2.94 30.62
CA LEU A 71 0.72 2.65 29.24
C LEU A 71 -0.62 3.33 28.89
N ASP A 72 -1.50 3.53 29.88
CA ASP A 72 -2.79 4.19 29.66
C ASP A 72 -2.63 5.70 29.49
N ASP A 73 -1.68 6.32 30.20
CA ASP A 73 -1.44 7.78 30.15
C ASP A 73 -0.91 8.24 28.78
N ASP A 74 -0.10 7.41 28.10
CA ASP A 74 0.47 7.72 26.78
C ASP A 74 -0.50 7.42 25.61
N LEU A 75 -1.65 6.79 25.88
CA LEU A 75 -2.64 6.40 24.87
C LEU A 75 -3.90 7.29 24.84
N ILE A 76 -4.04 8.23 25.78
CA ILE A 76 -5.13 9.22 25.78
C ILE A 76 -4.97 10.15 24.56
N GLY A 77 -5.93 10.09 23.63
CA GLY A 77 -5.99 10.96 22.45
C GLY A 77 -5.26 10.45 21.20
N VAL A 78 -4.75 9.20 21.21
CA VAL A 78 -4.11 8.59 20.03
C VAL A 78 -5.12 8.12 18.98
N PHE A 79 -6.38 7.91 19.38
CA PHE A 79 -7.47 7.45 18.51
C PHE A 79 -8.54 8.51 18.24
N ASP A 80 -8.29 9.78 18.58
CA ASP A 80 -9.14 10.92 18.24
C ASP A 80 -8.67 11.61 16.95
#